data_AF-A0A2E6DBF5-F1
#
_entry.id   AF-A0A2E6DBF5-F1
#
_cell.length_a   1.000
_cell.length_b   1.000
_cell.length_c   1.000
_cell.angle_alpha   90.00
_cell.angle_beta   90.00
_cell.angle_gamma   90.00
#
_symmetry.space_group_name_H-M   'P 1'
#
loop_
_entity.id
_entity.type
_entity.pdbx_description
1 polymer ?
#
loop_
_entity_poly.entity_id
_entity_poly.type
_entity_poly.pdbx_seq_one_letter_code
_entity_poly.pdbx_strand_id
1 'polypeptide(L)'
;MHEALDTPHKSITLNTRFRADTGPEAAHRSGAVEWAAGETAIIVCDMWDDHWCKGAAERVAELAGPMNRLLNRAREDGVFVIHAPSSVVEFYAGTEQRRRAQKAAFSPTPVPLSAAERWGTNWCWPDPDREPGLPIDDSDMGCDCPIKCEIREAWTRQNKQIEIWPQDAISHDGQETWNLLAERGIDNVILVGVHLNMCVLGRPFGIRQMVHLGKNVVLLRDMTDSMYDHRMRPFVDHFAGHELVIEHVEKNWCPSALSSDLTGEAPFRFAADDRD
;
A
#
# COMPACT_ATOMS: atom_id res chain seq x y z
N MET A 1 4.68 31.43 27.85
CA MET A 1 4.34 31.53 26.43
C MET A 1 5.58 31.17 25.65
N HIS A 2 5.72 29.91 25.25
CA HIS A 2 6.66 29.52 24.20
C HIS A 2 5.87 29.69 22.91
N GLU A 3 6.20 30.70 22.10
CA GLU A 3 5.81 30.71 20.70
C GLU A 3 6.47 29.49 20.07
N ALA A 4 5.65 28.51 19.65
CA ALA A 4 6.10 27.50 18.73
C ALA A 4 6.47 28.23 17.45
N LEU A 5 7.77 28.27 17.14
CA LEU A 5 8.25 28.70 15.84
C LEU A 5 7.65 27.73 14.83
N ASP A 6 6.61 28.20 14.14
CA ASP A 6 5.92 27.53 13.05
C ASP A 6 6.96 27.26 11.95
N THR A 7 7.56 26.08 12.03
CA THR A 7 8.55 25.66 11.05
C THR A 7 7.73 25.32 9.82
N PRO A 8 7.92 26.00 8.67
CA PRO A 8 7.05 25.79 7.52
C PRO A 8 7.04 24.30 7.17
N HIS A 9 5.90 23.67 7.39
CA HIS A 9 5.73 22.25 7.07
C HIS A 9 5.92 22.11 5.57
N LYS A 10 6.89 21.26 5.18
CA LYS A 10 7.11 20.97 3.78
C LYS A 10 5.83 20.35 3.21
N SER A 11 5.36 20.93 2.12
CA SER A 11 4.16 20.48 1.43
C SER A 11 4.55 19.45 0.36
N ILE A 12 3.72 18.43 0.19
CA ILE A 12 3.78 17.49 -0.92
C ILE A 12 2.52 17.65 -1.77
N THR A 13 2.68 17.65 -3.09
CA THR A 13 1.57 17.73 -4.03
C THR A 13 1.45 16.40 -4.75
N LEU A 14 0.26 15.78 -4.71
CA LEU A 14 -0.03 14.54 -5.43
C LEU A 14 -1.04 14.82 -6.53
N ASN A 15 -0.70 14.50 -7.77
CA ASN A 15 -1.59 14.63 -8.92
C ASN A 15 -2.48 13.39 -8.99
N THR A 16 -3.67 13.50 -8.40
CA THR A 16 -4.57 12.37 -8.18
C THR A 16 -5.39 12.03 -9.41
N ARG A 17 -5.56 10.73 -9.67
CA ARG A 17 -6.49 10.13 -10.62
C ARG A 17 -7.62 9.45 -9.85
N PHE A 18 -8.87 9.70 -10.23
CA PHE A 18 -10.05 9.02 -9.68
C PHE A 18 -11.06 8.69 -10.79
N ARG A 19 -11.91 7.67 -10.56
CA ARG A 19 -12.95 7.27 -11.51
C ARG A 19 -14.33 7.60 -10.97
N ALA A 20 -15.09 8.45 -11.67
CA ALA A 20 -16.45 8.80 -11.27
C ALA A 20 -17.48 7.81 -11.86
N ASP A 21 -18.63 7.66 -11.19
CA ASP A 21 -19.71 6.80 -11.68
C ASP A 21 -20.58 7.46 -12.78
N THR A 22 -20.71 6.71 -13.89
CA THR A 22 -21.74 6.69 -14.95
C THR A 22 -21.72 7.70 -16.12
N GLY A 23 -21.60 7.11 -17.33
CA GLY A 23 -21.76 7.68 -18.68
C GLY A 23 -21.04 6.79 -19.71
N PRO A 24 -21.39 6.79 -21.02
CA PRO A 24 -20.64 6.07 -22.07
C PRO A 24 -19.16 6.48 -22.17
N GLU A 25 -18.79 7.57 -21.49
CA GLU A 25 -17.42 8.00 -21.23
C GLU A 25 -17.16 7.93 -19.71
N ALA A 26 -16.86 6.74 -19.18
CA ALA A 26 -16.28 6.59 -17.85
C ALA A 26 -14.85 7.17 -17.85
N ALA A 27 -14.73 8.50 -17.88
CA ALA A 27 -13.46 9.19 -17.97
C ALA A 27 -12.76 9.25 -16.60
N HIS A 28 -11.44 9.05 -16.60
CA HIS A 28 -10.62 9.41 -15.45
C HIS A 28 -10.74 10.92 -15.21
N ARG A 29 -10.92 11.29 -13.95
CA ARG A 29 -10.83 12.67 -13.52
C ARG A 29 -9.48 12.87 -12.83
N SER A 30 -8.81 13.95 -13.21
CA SER A 30 -7.58 14.38 -12.58
C SER A 30 -7.87 15.49 -11.58
N GLY A 31 -7.15 15.48 -10.47
CA GLY A 31 -7.13 16.53 -9.46
C GLY A 31 -5.74 16.65 -8.88
N ALA A 32 -5.58 17.52 -7.89
CA ALA A 32 -4.39 17.55 -7.06
C ALA A 32 -4.79 17.70 -5.60
N VAL A 33 -4.05 17.03 -4.72
CA VAL A 33 -4.11 17.27 -3.28
C VAL A 33 -2.78 17.81 -2.83
N GLU A 34 -2.82 18.75 -1.90
CA GLU A 34 -1.66 19.34 -1.28
C GLU A 34 -1.70 18.99 0.21
N TRP A 35 -0.72 18.21 0.68
CA TRP A 35 -0.67 17.69 2.04
C TRP A 35 0.61 18.14 2.74
N ALA A 36 0.50 18.44 4.03
CA ALA A 36 1.69 18.63 4.87
C ALA A 36 2.41 17.28 5.03
N ALA A 37 3.69 17.24 4.71
CA ALA A 37 4.49 16.01 4.80
C ALA A 37 4.51 15.45 6.23
N GLY A 38 4.59 16.33 7.25
CA GLY A 38 4.56 15.95 8.66
C GLY A 38 3.22 15.38 9.14
N GLU A 39 2.14 15.60 8.40
CA GLU A 39 0.80 15.04 8.65
C GLU A 39 0.48 13.88 7.70
N THR A 40 1.51 13.32 7.04
CA THR A 40 1.39 12.23 6.06
C THR A 40 2.23 11.03 6.47
N ALA A 41 1.69 9.83 6.27
CA ALA A 41 2.42 8.57 6.34
C ALA A 41 2.41 7.81 5.01
N ILE A 42 3.50 7.09 4.72
CA ILE A 42 3.51 6.00 3.74
C ILE A 42 3.47 4.66 4.49
N ILE A 43 2.51 3.80 4.16
CA ILE A 43 2.45 2.42 4.65
C ILE A 43 2.95 1.49 3.55
N VAL A 44 4.03 0.77 3.84
CA VAL A 44 4.65 -0.21 2.94
C VAL A 44 4.07 -1.59 3.23
N CYS A 45 3.12 -2.02 2.40
CA CYS A 45 2.43 -3.29 2.56
C CYS A 45 3.26 -4.46 2.01
N ASP A 46 3.63 -5.41 2.85
CA ASP A 46 3.99 -6.78 2.46
C ASP A 46 5.07 -6.90 1.34
N MET A 47 6.01 -5.95 1.28
CA MET A 47 7.16 -6.00 0.35
C MET A 47 8.22 -7.01 0.83
N TRP A 48 7.88 -8.30 0.74
CA TRP A 48 8.68 -9.39 1.27
C TRP A 48 9.96 -9.68 0.47
N ASP A 49 10.87 -10.46 1.06
CA ASP A 49 12.13 -10.88 0.45
C ASP A 49 12.01 -12.07 -0.52
N ASP A 50 10.88 -12.76 -0.54
CA ASP A 50 10.57 -13.86 -1.45
C ASP A 50 9.04 -14.05 -1.58
N HIS A 51 8.62 -14.85 -2.56
CA HIS A 51 7.24 -15.26 -2.74
C HIS A 51 7.16 -16.69 -3.28
N TRP A 52 6.09 -17.42 -2.95
CA TRP A 52 5.93 -18.80 -3.43
C TRP A 52 5.75 -18.87 -4.95
N CYS A 53 5.10 -17.85 -5.55
CA CYS A 53 5.05 -17.65 -7.00
C CYS A 53 6.32 -16.95 -7.48
N LYS A 54 7.06 -17.58 -8.40
CA LYS A 54 8.32 -17.06 -8.95
C LYS A 54 8.14 -15.72 -9.67
N GLY A 55 7.10 -15.59 -10.50
CA GLY A 55 6.81 -14.34 -11.22
C GLY A 55 6.52 -13.17 -10.26
N ALA A 56 5.75 -13.43 -9.20
CA ALA A 56 5.53 -12.44 -8.15
C ALA A 56 6.82 -12.08 -7.40
N ALA A 57 7.66 -13.08 -7.06
CA ALA A 57 8.95 -12.82 -6.42
C ALA A 57 9.87 -11.94 -7.28
N GLU A 58 9.89 -12.17 -8.60
CA GLU A 58 10.65 -11.37 -9.57
C GLU A 58 10.12 -9.92 -9.64
N ARG A 59 8.80 -9.72 -9.75
CA ARG A 59 8.19 -8.39 -9.76
C ARG A 59 8.40 -7.64 -8.44
N VAL A 60 8.23 -8.29 -7.29
CA VAL A 60 8.49 -7.68 -5.98
C VAL A 60 9.96 -7.26 -5.85
N ALA A 61 10.89 -8.08 -6.33
CA ALA A 61 12.31 -7.75 -6.34
C ALA A 61 12.63 -6.56 -7.27
N GLU A 62 11.98 -6.48 -8.44
CA GLU A 62 12.14 -5.36 -9.37
C GLU A 62 11.61 -4.03 -8.78
N LEU A 63 10.45 -4.09 -8.11
CA LEU A 63 9.77 -2.94 -7.50
C LEU A 63 10.52 -2.38 -6.27
N ALA A 64 11.25 -3.23 -5.54
CA ALA A 64 11.87 -2.87 -4.26
C ALA A 64 12.89 -1.72 -4.36
N GLY A 65 13.72 -1.69 -5.41
CA GLY A 65 14.71 -0.62 -5.61
C GLY A 65 14.09 0.77 -5.85
N PRO A 66 13.19 0.93 -6.85
CA PRO A 66 12.41 2.13 -7.05
C PRO A 66 11.62 2.58 -5.81
N MET A 67 10.99 1.63 -5.11
CA MET A 67 10.28 1.94 -3.87
C MET A 67 11.22 2.49 -2.79
N ASN A 68 12.43 1.93 -2.65
CA ASN A 68 13.41 2.46 -1.70
C ASN A 68 13.80 3.93 -2.00
N ARG A 69 13.97 4.28 -3.28
CA ARG A 69 14.24 5.68 -3.69
C ARG A 69 13.09 6.61 -3.33
N LEU A 70 11.85 6.17 -3.60
CA LEU A 70 10.65 6.90 -3.21
C LEU A 70 10.60 7.14 -1.69
N LEU A 71 10.79 6.09 -0.89
CA LEU A 71 10.71 6.19 0.57
C LEU A 71 11.81 7.09 1.12
N ASN A 72 13.03 7.02 0.59
CA ASN A 72 14.12 7.91 0.99
C ASN A 72 13.76 9.37 0.73
N ARG A 73 13.22 9.69 -0.44
CA ARG A 73 12.77 11.06 -0.74
C ARG A 73 11.61 11.51 0.14
N ALA A 74 10.62 10.65 0.35
CA ALA A 74 9.48 10.98 1.21
C ALA A 74 9.93 11.27 2.66
N ARG A 75 10.89 10.48 3.19
CA ARG A 75 11.47 10.71 4.53
C ARG A 75 12.23 12.03 4.62
N GLU A 76 13.01 12.39 3.60
CA GLU A 76 13.69 13.70 3.52
C GLU A 76 12.70 14.86 3.58
N ASP A 77 11.49 14.63 3.08
CA ASP A 77 10.42 15.63 3.08
C ASP A 77 9.64 15.69 4.41
N GLY A 78 9.87 14.72 5.30
CA GLY A 78 9.24 14.64 6.63
C GLY A 78 8.06 13.65 6.71
N VAL A 79 7.81 12.88 5.65
CA VAL A 79 6.76 11.84 5.65
C VAL A 79 7.18 10.68 6.56
N PHE A 80 6.23 10.21 7.38
CA PHE A 80 6.46 9.09 8.27
C PHE A 80 6.30 7.74 7.53
N VAL A 81 7.23 6.81 7.68
CA VAL A 81 7.15 5.50 7.01
C VAL A 81 6.83 4.40 8.02
N ILE A 82 5.80 3.62 7.71
CA ILE A 82 5.41 2.42 8.45
C ILE A 82 5.59 1.21 7.54
N HIS A 83 6.50 0.32 7.93
CA HIS A 83 6.70 -0.96 7.25
C HIS A 83 5.75 -2.00 7.84
N ALA A 84 4.95 -2.63 6.97
CA ALA A 84 3.96 -3.63 7.38
C ALA A 84 4.22 -4.99 6.71
N PRO A 85 5.29 -5.72 7.09
CA PRO A 85 5.60 -7.03 6.53
C PRO A 85 4.83 -8.13 7.27
N SER A 86 3.57 -8.33 6.92
CA SER A 86 2.67 -9.32 7.52
C SER A 86 3.29 -10.71 7.56
N SER A 87 2.90 -11.50 8.56
CA SER A 87 3.42 -12.86 8.84
C SER A 87 4.90 -12.94 9.27
N VAL A 88 5.70 -11.88 9.10
CA VAL A 88 7.14 -11.89 9.43
C VAL A 88 7.59 -10.71 10.28
N VAL A 89 6.66 -10.02 10.94
CA VAL A 89 7.00 -8.93 11.89
C VAL A 89 7.88 -9.44 13.05
N GLU A 90 7.79 -10.71 13.41
CA GLU A 90 8.62 -11.31 14.47
C GLU A 90 10.11 -11.31 14.14
N PHE A 91 10.48 -11.31 12.85
CA PHE A 91 11.88 -11.11 12.43
C PHE A 91 12.48 -9.80 13.00
N TYR A 92 11.62 -8.81 13.27
CA TYR A 92 12.00 -7.49 13.75
C TYR A 92 11.83 -7.31 15.27
N ALA A 93 11.61 -8.40 16.01
CA ALA A 93 11.52 -8.36 17.46
C ALA A 93 12.78 -7.70 18.07
N GLY A 94 12.57 -6.76 18.99
CA GLY A 94 13.65 -6.05 19.67
C GLY A 94 14.34 -4.95 18.85
N THR A 95 13.89 -4.65 17.63
CA THR A 95 14.31 -3.44 16.89
C THR A 95 13.63 -2.19 17.45
N GLU A 96 14.25 -1.02 17.29
CA GLU A 96 13.64 0.24 17.74
C GLU A 96 12.37 0.58 16.95
N GLN A 97 12.30 0.23 15.67
CA GLN A 97 11.14 0.48 14.81
C GLN A 97 9.94 -0.39 15.21
N ARG A 98 10.16 -1.66 15.59
CA ARG A 98 9.10 -2.49 16.18
C ARG A 98 8.67 -1.97 17.54
N ARG A 99 9.63 -1.62 18.42
CA ARG A 99 9.34 -1.03 19.74
C ARG A 99 8.57 0.28 19.62
N ARG A 100 8.83 1.10 18.60
CA ARG A 100 8.09 2.34 18.33
C ARG A 100 6.60 2.07 18.14
N ALA A 101 6.25 1.07 17.35
CA ALA A 101 4.85 0.66 17.16
C ALA A 101 4.21 0.14 18.46
N GLN A 102 4.92 -0.71 19.20
CA GLN A 102 4.42 -1.30 20.45
C GLN A 102 4.24 -0.28 21.59
N LYS A 103 5.06 0.78 21.59
CA LYS A 103 5.01 1.86 22.59
C LYS A 103 4.05 3.00 22.21
N ALA A 104 3.55 3.01 20.98
CA ALA A 104 2.64 4.06 20.53
C ALA A 104 1.41 4.10 21.45
N ALA A 105 1.05 5.29 21.92
CA ALA A 105 -0.02 5.44 22.90
C ALA A 105 -1.34 4.92 22.32
N PHE A 106 -2.06 4.11 23.10
CA PHE A 106 -3.37 3.61 22.68
C PHE A 106 -4.31 4.77 22.35
N SER A 107 -4.92 4.72 21.17
CA SER A 107 -5.96 5.64 20.74
C SER A 107 -7.19 4.86 20.30
N PRO A 108 -8.40 5.21 20.78
CA PRO A 108 -9.62 4.57 20.29
C PRO A 108 -9.82 4.87 18.80
N THR A 109 -10.29 3.88 18.06
CA THR A 109 -10.68 4.06 16.66
C THR A 109 -12.11 4.61 16.55
N PRO A 110 -12.42 5.42 15.51
CA PRO A 110 -13.77 5.97 15.32
C PRO A 110 -14.81 4.90 14.94
N VAL A 111 -14.35 3.79 14.35
CA VAL A 111 -15.12 2.58 14.06
C VAL A 111 -14.31 1.35 14.47
N PRO A 112 -14.93 0.19 14.76
CA PRO A 112 -14.18 -1.02 15.07
C PRO A 112 -13.21 -1.42 13.96
N LEU A 113 -12.02 -1.88 14.35
CA LEU A 113 -11.11 -2.55 13.44
C LEU A 113 -11.68 -3.92 13.05
N SER A 114 -11.34 -4.42 11.87
CA SER A 114 -11.68 -5.79 11.51
C SER A 114 -11.05 -6.77 12.50
N ALA A 115 -11.85 -7.76 12.91
CA ALA A 115 -11.44 -8.87 13.75
C ALA A 115 -11.54 -10.23 13.02
N ALA A 116 -11.95 -10.24 11.75
CA ALA A 116 -12.04 -11.47 10.97
C ALA A 116 -10.63 -11.90 10.52
N GLU A 117 -10.27 -13.16 10.67
CA GLU A 117 -8.94 -13.65 10.33
C GLU A 117 -8.86 -14.15 8.88
N ARG A 118 -7.76 -13.82 8.20
CA ARG A 118 -7.33 -14.44 6.93
C ARG A 118 -5.81 -14.52 6.89
N TRP A 119 -5.29 -15.73 6.71
CA TRP A 119 -3.84 -16.00 6.63
C TRP A 119 -3.06 -15.49 7.86
N GLY A 120 -3.57 -15.79 9.07
CA GLY A 120 -2.87 -15.53 10.33
C GLY A 120 -2.82 -14.06 10.76
N THR A 121 -3.67 -13.20 10.19
CA THR A 121 -3.88 -11.83 10.68
C THR A 121 -5.30 -11.36 10.35
N ASN A 122 -5.72 -10.26 10.94
CA ASN A 122 -7.03 -9.67 10.69
C ASN A 122 -7.17 -9.24 9.22
N TRP A 123 -8.42 -9.17 8.75
CA TRP A 123 -8.72 -8.95 7.35
C TRP A 123 -10.01 -8.14 7.16
N CYS A 124 -9.91 -7.05 6.41
CA CYS A 124 -11.02 -6.26 5.92
C CYS A 124 -11.55 -6.89 4.62
N TRP A 125 -12.65 -7.63 4.77
CA TRP A 125 -13.37 -8.23 3.65
C TRP A 125 -13.99 -7.16 2.74
N PRO A 126 -14.27 -7.49 1.47
CA PRO A 126 -14.94 -6.58 0.56
C PRO A 126 -16.25 -6.05 1.14
N ASP A 127 -16.51 -4.76 0.90
CA ASP A 127 -17.72 -4.07 1.34
C ASP A 127 -18.74 -4.01 0.18
N PRO A 128 -19.80 -4.83 0.20
CA PRO A 128 -20.75 -4.91 -0.91
C PRO A 128 -21.55 -3.62 -1.13
N ASP A 129 -21.61 -2.72 -0.14
CA ASP A 129 -22.29 -1.43 -0.29
C ASP A 129 -21.41 -0.39 -0.98
N ARG A 130 -20.09 -0.64 -1.07
CA ARG A 130 -19.10 0.30 -1.58
C ARG A 130 -18.36 -0.17 -2.82
N GLU A 131 -18.08 -1.46 -2.95
CA GLU A 131 -17.37 -2.03 -4.07
C GLU A 131 -18.07 -3.28 -4.63
N PRO A 132 -18.06 -3.48 -5.96
CA PRO A 132 -18.41 -4.78 -6.52
C PRO A 132 -17.31 -5.82 -6.22
N GLY A 133 -17.52 -7.06 -6.66
CA GLY A 133 -16.45 -8.04 -6.71
C GLY A 133 -15.26 -7.54 -7.54
N LEU A 134 -14.07 -8.08 -7.27
CA LEU A 134 -12.85 -7.70 -7.99
C LEU A 134 -13.00 -7.88 -9.51
N PRO A 135 -12.38 -6.99 -10.31
CA PRO A 135 -12.49 -7.04 -11.77
C PRO A 135 -11.74 -8.24 -12.37
N ILE A 136 -10.84 -8.86 -11.59
CA ILE A 136 -10.12 -10.09 -11.91
C ILE A 136 -10.66 -11.28 -11.10
N ASP A 137 -10.42 -12.49 -11.58
CA ASP A 137 -10.58 -13.73 -10.82
C ASP A 137 -9.23 -14.12 -10.21
N ASP A 138 -9.14 -14.03 -8.89
CA ASP A 138 -7.97 -14.39 -8.09
C ASP A 138 -8.19 -15.65 -7.23
N SER A 139 -9.20 -16.47 -7.58
CA SER A 139 -9.55 -17.69 -6.85
C SER A 139 -8.46 -18.76 -6.87
N ASP A 140 -7.52 -18.68 -7.82
CA ASP A 140 -6.36 -19.56 -7.96
C ASP A 140 -5.10 -18.99 -7.30
N MET A 141 -5.23 -17.90 -6.54
CA MET A 141 -4.15 -17.14 -5.91
C MET A 141 -3.20 -16.43 -6.89
N GLY A 142 -3.52 -16.38 -8.19
CA GLY A 142 -2.91 -15.47 -9.17
C GLY A 142 -1.51 -15.80 -9.66
N CYS A 143 -1.06 -17.05 -9.57
CA CYS A 143 0.25 -17.45 -10.11
C CYS A 143 0.21 -17.48 -11.64
N ASP A 144 0.92 -16.57 -12.29
CA ASP A 144 0.97 -16.41 -13.75
C ASP A 144 2.09 -17.20 -14.44
N CYS A 145 2.93 -17.92 -13.68
CA CYS A 145 4.03 -18.70 -14.23
C CYS A 145 3.53 -19.77 -15.24
N PRO A 146 4.34 -20.11 -16.27
CA PRO A 146 3.99 -21.15 -17.25
C PRO A 146 3.66 -22.49 -16.59
N ILE A 147 4.44 -22.85 -15.58
CA ILE A 147 4.16 -23.96 -14.67
C ILE A 147 3.79 -23.34 -13.33
N LYS A 148 2.60 -23.68 -12.80
CA LYS A 148 2.14 -23.20 -11.50
C LYS A 148 3.14 -23.58 -10.42
N CYS A 149 3.56 -22.60 -9.64
CA CYS A 149 4.48 -22.81 -8.54
C CYS A 149 3.77 -23.53 -7.38
N GLU A 150 4.50 -24.40 -6.69
CA GLU A 150 4.03 -25.00 -5.45
C GLU A 150 3.95 -23.93 -4.35
N ILE A 151 2.85 -23.92 -3.60
CA ILE A 151 2.69 -23.03 -2.45
C ILE A 151 3.62 -23.51 -1.34
N ARG A 152 4.44 -22.60 -0.83
CA ARG A 152 5.40 -22.83 0.25
C ARG A 152 5.48 -21.62 1.17
N GLU A 153 5.98 -21.82 2.38
CA GLU A 153 6.47 -20.70 3.21
C GLU A 153 7.72 -20.13 2.55
N ALA A 154 7.60 -18.92 1.98
CA ALA A 154 8.64 -18.33 1.14
C ALA A 154 9.36 -17.17 1.83
N TRP A 155 8.60 -16.18 2.26
CA TRP A 155 9.13 -14.95 2.84
C TRP A 155 9.53 -15.12 4.29
N THR A 156 10.60 -14.42 4.68
CA THR A 156 11.13 -14.42 6.05
C THR A 156 11.22 -13.02 6.65
N ARG A 157 11.14 -11.98 5.82
CA ARG A 157 11.27 -10.55 6.20
C ARG A 157 10.88 -9.63 5.04
N GLN A 158 10.99 -8.32 5.23
CA GLN A 158 10.96 -7.35 4.13
C GLN A 158 12.16 -7.51 3.20
N ASN A 159 11.97 -7.19 1.93
CA ASN A 159 13.02 -7.14 0.93
C ASN A 159 14.17 -6.24 1.41
N LYS A 160 15.40 -6.78 1.41
CA LYS A 160 16.62 -6.10 1.88
C LYS A 160 16.99 -4.85 1.08
N GLN A 161 16.42 -4.67 -0.12
CA GLN A 161 16.63 -3.47 -0.92
C GLN A 161 15.84 -2.28 -0.39
N ILE A 162 14.83 -2.51 0.46
CA ILE A 162 14.05 -1.45 1.12
C ILE A 162 14.63 -1.23 2.50
N GLU A 163 15.31 -0.09 2.66
CA GLU A 163 15.89 0.35 3.90
C GLU A 163 14.80 0.72 4.92
N ILE A 164 15.03 0.32 6.16
CA ILE A 164 14.23 0.72 7.32
C ILE A 164 15.08 1.69 8.13
N TRP A 165 14.70 2.96 8.16
CA TRP A 165 15.45 4.01 8.82
C TRP A 165 15.15 4.05 10.34
N PRO A 166 16.00 4.68 11.16
CA PRO A 166 15.78 4.77 12.60
C PRO A 166 14.46 5.43 13.00
N GLN A 167 13.94 6.37 12.19
CA GLN A 167 12.68 7.05 12.47
C GLN A 167 11.42 6.26 12.07
N ASP A 168 11.55 5.16 11.34
CA ASP A 168 10.40 4.41 10.84
C ASP A 168 9.74 3.58 11.95
N ALA A 169 8.56 3.02 11.64
CA ALA A 169 7.92 1.99 12.45
C ALA A 169 7.75 0.68 11.69
N ILE A 170 7.60 -0.42 12.44
CA ILE A 170 7.26 -1.73 11.88
C ILE A 170 6.04 -2.28 12.62
N SER A 171 4.95 -2.54 11.91
CA SER A 171 3.78 -3.25 12.42
C SER A 171 2.88 -3.75 11.29
N HIS A 172 2.24 -4.91 11.50
CA HIS A 172 1.12 -5.36 10.68
C HIS A 172 -0.22 -5.29 11.44
N ASP A 173 -0.20 -4.81 12.68
CA ASP A 173 -1.38 -4.74 13.55
C ASP A 173 -2.14 -3.43 13.30
N GLY A 174 -3.45 -3.53 13.14
CA GLY A 174 -4.31 -2.39 12.84
C GLY A 174 -4.35 -1.36 13.96
N GLN A 175 -4.34 -1.81 15.22
CA GLN A 175 -4.41 -0.92 16.38
C GLN A 175 -3.09 -0.20 16.60
N GLU A 176 -1.96 -0.90 16.50
CA GLU A 176 -0.64 -0.27 16.58
C GLU A 176 -0.41 0.73 15.44
N THR A 177 -0.85 0.39 14.22
CA THR A 177 -0.82 1.32 13.08
C THR A 177 -1.66 2.56 13.38
N TRP A 178 -2.89 2.40 13.85
CA TRP A 178 -3.75 3.53 14.24
C TRP A 178 -3.13 4.40 15.34
N ASN A 179 -2.57 3.78 16.38
CA ASN A 179 -1.90 4.48 17.48
C ASN A 179 -0.75 5.35 16.97
N LEU A 180 0.09 4.80 16.09
CA LEU A 180 1.20 5.53 15.48
C LEU A 180 0.73 6.78 14.73
N LEU A 181 -0.33 6.64 13.92
CA LEU A 181 -0.92 7.74 13.16
C LEU A 181 -1.54 8.79 14.08
N ALA A 182 -2.33 8.35 15.07
CA ALA A 182 -3.02 9.24 16.00
C ALA A 182 -2.05 10.04 16.89
N GLU A 183 -1.00 9.39 17.42
CA GLU A 183 0.04 10.05 18.22
C GLU A 183 0.77 11.16 17.45
N ARG A 184 0.85 11.03 16.11
CA ARG A 184 1.54 11.97 15.22
C ARG A 184 0.61 12.98 14.56
N GLY A 185 -0.69 12.93 14.81
CA GLY A 185 -1.67 13.78 14.11
C GLY A 185 -1.70 13.54 12.60
N ILE A 186 -1.40 12.31 12.15
CA ILE A 186 -1.36 11.97 10.73
C ILE A 186 -2.77 11.58 10.27
N ASP A 187 -3.34 12.36 9.36
CA ASP A 187 -4.62 12.07 8.72
C ASP A 187 -4.49 11.61 7.27
N ASN A 188 -3.32 11.84 6.65
CA ASN A 188 -3.05 11.51 5.26
C ASN A 188 -2.21 10.24 5.17
N VAL A 189 -2.66 9.27 4.37
CA VAL A 189 -2.02 7.97 4.24
C VAL A 189 -1.83 7.62 2.77
N ILE A 190 -0.59 7.35 2.41
CA ILE A 190 -0.19 6.86 1.10
C ILE A 190 0.08 5.35 1.22
N LEU A 191 -0.60 4.53 0.41
CA LEU A 191 -0.40 3.08 0.37
C LEU A 191 0.49 2.70 -0.80
N VAL A 192 1.48 1.86 -0.51
CA VAL A 192 2.38 1.21 -1.48
C VAL A 192 2.57 -0.25 -1.10
N GLY A 193 3.17 -1.04 -1.99
CA GLY A 193 3.51 -2.44 -1.72
C GLY A 193 2.55 -3.41 -2.39
N VAL A 194 2.55 -4.66 -1.93
CA VAL A 194 1.94 -5.79 -2.66
C VAL A 194 1.09 -6.68 -1.76
N HIS A 195 0.16 -7.48 -2.27
CA HIS A 195 -0.42 -7.38 -3.60
C HIS A 195 -1.75 -6.61 -3.52
N LEU A 196 -2.04 -5.79 -4.53
CA LEU A 196 -3.11 -4.79 -4.52
C LEU A 196 -4.48 -5.41 -4.25
N ASN A 197 -4.83 -6.46 -5.00
CA ASN A 197 -6.09 -7.19 -4.86
C ASN A 197 -6.21 -7.97 -3.53
N MET A 198 -5.11 -8.11 -2.79
CA MET A 198 -5.04 -8.85 -1.54
C MET A 198 -4.72 -7.91 -0.39
N CYS A 199 -3.47 -7.87 0.06
CA CYS A 199 -3.07 -7.28 1.32
C CYS A 199 -3.22 -5.75 1.35
N VAL A 200 -2.90 -5.07 0.25
CA VAL A 200 -3.00 -3.60 0.18
C VAL A 200 -4.45 -3.15 0.36
N LEU A 201 -5.42 -3.88 -0.19
CA LEU A 201 -6.84 -3.65 0.06
C LEU A 201 -7.29 -4.15 1.45
N GLY A 202 -6.91 -5.38 1.81
CA GLY A 202 -7.57 -6.17 2.83
C GLY A 202 -6.89 -6.27 4.19
N ARG A 203 -5.62 -5.88 4.36
CA ARG A 203 -5.00 -5.87 5.70
C ARG A 203 -5.62 -4.79 6.59
N PRO A 204 -5.53 -4.91 7.93
CA PRO A 204 -6.10 -3.92 8.86
C PRO A 204 -5.33 -2.59 8.84
N PHE A 205 -4.21 -2.51 8.14
CA PHE A 205 -3.52 -1.26 7.82
C PHE A 205 -3.70 -0.83 6.36
N GLY A 206 -4.46 -1.62 5.57
CA GLY A 206 -4.69 -1.41 4.14
C GLY A 206 -5.79 -0.38 3.84
N ILE A 207 -6.04 -0.20 2.54
CA ILE A 207 -6.92 0.83 1.99
C ILE A 207 -8.31 0.78 2.63
N ARG A 208 -8.97 -0.39 2.66
CA ARG A 208 -10.33 -0.51 3.18
C ARG A 208 -10.42 -0.01 4.62
N GLN A 209 -9.53 -0.51 5.49
CA GLN A 209 -9.54 -0.14 6.90
C GLN A 209 -9.24 1.35 7.09
N MET A 210 -8.21 1.88 6.43
CA MET A 210 -7.82 3.28 6.57
C MET A 210 -8.92 4.23 6.12
N VAL A 211 -9.61 3.90 5.03
CA VAL A 211 -10.75 4.68 4.54
C VAL A 211 -11.93 4.60 5.51
N HIS A 212 -12.27 3.41 6.05
CA HIS A 212 -13.34 3.29 7.06
C HIS A 212 -13.01 4.02 8.37
N LEU A 213 -11.73 4.11 8.73
CA LEU A 213 -11.25 4.89 9.86
C LEU A 213 -11.24 6.40 9.60
N GLY A 214 -11.63 6.85 8.40
CA GLY A 214 -11.77 8.26 8.05
C GLY A 214 -10.47 8.95 7.65
N LYS A 215 -9.42 8.20 7.29
CA LYS A 215 -8.17 8.78 6.77
C LYS A 215 -8.31 9.19 5.32
N ASN A 216 -7.53 10.19 4.92
CA ASN A 216 -7.37 10.57 3.52
C ASN A 216 -6.38 9.59 2.90
N VAL A 217 -6.84 8.71 2.00
CA VAL A 217 -6.01 7.65 1.43
C VAL A 217 -5.66 7.96 -0.03
N VAL A 218 -4.42 7.72 -0.43
CA VAL A 218 -3.97 7.69 -1.83
C VAL A 218 -3.17 6.40 -2.07
N LEU A 219 -3.44 5.72 -3.18
CA LEU A 219 -2.58 4.63 -3.69
C LEU A 219 -1.50 5.21 -4.62
N LEU A 220 -0.23 4.85 -4.47
CA LEU A 220 0.73 5.09 -5.56
C LEU A 220 0.68 3.93 -6.54
N ARG A 221 0.02 4.15 -7.67
CA ARG A 221 -0.34 3.08 -8.62
C ARG A 221 0.85 2.46 -9.35
N ASP A 222 1.97 3.16 -9.41
CA ASP A 222 3.25 2.66 -9.94
C ASP A 222 4.14 2.03 -8.87
N MET A 223 3.66 1.92 -7.62
CA MET A 223 4.40 1.35 -6.49
C MET A 223 3.65 0.17 -5.86
N THR A 224 2.99 -0.62 -6.71
CA THR A 224 2.22 -1.80 -6.32
C THR A 224 2.23 -2.84 -7.44
N ASP A 225 1.74 -4.04 -7.13
CA ASP A 225 1.56 -5.18 -8.04
C ASP A 225 0.34 -5.98 -7.60
N SER A 226 -0.27 -6.77 -8.49
CA SER A 226 -1.40 -7.65 -8.16
C SER A 226 -1.02 -9.12 -8.29
N MET A 227 -1.71 -10.01 -7.57
CA MET A 227 -1.71 -11.44 -7.91
C MET A 227 -2.83 -11.68 -8.92
N TYR A 228 -2.46 -11.99 -10.16
CA TYR A 228 -3.41 -12.29 -11.23
C TYR A 228 -2.80 -13.27 -12.24
N ASP A 229 -3.52 -14.36 -12.48
CA ASP A 229 -3.20 -15.30 -13.54
C ASP A 229 -3.95 -14.91 -14.83
N HIS A 230 -3.22 -14.58 -15.89
CA HIS A 230 -3.79 -14.19 -17.19
C HIS A 230 -4.68 -15.26 -17.84
N ARG A 231 -4.64 -16.51 -17.35
CA ARG A 231 -5.52 -17.62 -17.77
C ARG A 231 -6.88 -17.61 -17.07
N MET A 232 -7.06 -16.76 -16.06
CA MET A 232 -8.31 -16.55 -15.35
C MET A 232 -9.01 -15.29 -15.90
N ARG A 233 -10.32 -15.14 -15.65
CA ARG A 233 -11.08 -13.95 -16.10
C ARG A 233 -10.39 -12.67 -15.59
N PRO A 234 -10.21 -11.62 -16.43
CA PRO A 234 -10.81 -11.41 -17.75
C PRO A 234 -9.98 -11.84 -18.96
N PHE A 235 -8.98 -12.71 -18.79
CA PHE A 235 -8.15 -13.27 -19.88
C PHE A 235 -7.31 -12.22 -20.62
N VAL A 236 -6.88 -11.20 -19.89
CA VAL A 236 -5.90 -10.19 -20.33
C VAL A 236 -4.53 -10.50 -19.74
N ASP A 237 -3.47 -9.88 -20.27
CA ASP A 237 -2.13 -9.99 -19.70
C ASP A 237 -2.09 -9.51 -18.24
N HIS A 238 -1.02 -9.86 -17.54
CA HIS A 238 -0.88 -9.59 -16.11
C HIS A 238 -1.06 -8.10 -15.79
N PHE A 239 -0.41 -7.23 -16.55
CA PHE A 239 -0.36 -5.80 -16.28
C PHE A 239 -1.68 -5.10 -16.64
N ALA A 240 -2.37 -5.55 -17.69
CA ALA A 240 -3.75 -5.14 -17.95
C ALA A 240 -4.70 -5.56 -16.81
N GLY A 241 -4.53 -6.76 -16.27
CA GLY A 241 -5.27 -7.19 -15.08
C GLY A 241 -4.96 -6.35 -13.85
N HIS A 242 -3.69 -6.00 -13.64
CA HIS A 242 -3.25 -5.11 -12.57
C HIS A 242 -3.89 -3.70 -12.70
N GLU A 243 -3.91 -3.13 -13.91
CA GLU A 243 -4.55 -1.83 -14.16
C GLU A 243 -6.05 -1.86 -13.84
N LEU A 244 -6.76 -2.96 -14.17
CA LEU A 244 -8.17 -3.10 -13.79
C LEU A 244 -8.36 -3.04 -12.27
N VAL A 245 -7.45 -3.65 -11.48
CA VAL A 245 -7.50 -3.58 -10.01
C VAL A 245 -7.23 -2.15 -9.53
N ILE A 246 -6.30 -1.42 -10.15
CA ILE A 246 -6.07 0.01 -9.85
C ILE A 246 -7.35 0.81 -10.15
N GLU A 247 -7.97 0.63 -11.31
CA GLU A 247 -9.22 1.31 -11.66
C GLU A 247 -10.35 1.00 -10.68
N HIS A 248 -10.40 -0.23 -10.15
CA HIS A 248 -11.34 -0.63 -9.11
C HIS A 248 -11.10 0.12 -7.80
N VAL A 249 -9.84 0.30 -7.40
CA VAL A 249 -9.49 1.12 -6.22
C VAL A 249 -9.91 2.58 -6.44
N GLU A 250 -9.58 3.15 -7.60
CA GLU A 250 -9.88 4.54 -7.96
C GLU A 250 -11.37 4.85 -8.03
N LYS A 251 -12.17 3.85 -8.35
CA LYS A 251 -13.62 3.96 -8.44
C LYS A 251 -14.26 3.89 -7.06
N ASN A 252 -13.83 2.94 -6.22
CA ASN A 252 -14.62 2.54 -5.05
C ASN A 252 -14.02 3.01 -3.72
N TRP A 253 -12.70 3.20 -3.64
CA TRP A 253 -12.01 3.37 -2.37
C TRP A 253 -11.32 4.72 -2.21
N CYS A 254 -10.36 5.03 -3.08
CA CYS A 254 -9.53 6.21 -2.94
C CYS A 254 -8.89 6.61 -4.27
N PRO A 255 -8.51 7.89 -4.45
CA PRO A 255 -7.69 8.30 -5.58
C PRO A 255 -6.35 7.58 -5.62
N SER A 256 -5.70 7.58 -6.79
CA SER A 256 -4.31 7.15 -6.96
C SER A 256 -3.43 8.30 -7.44
N ALA A 257 -2.13 8.24 -7.18
CA ALA A 257 -1.12 9.17 -7.70
C ALA A 257 0.11 8.39 -8.22
N LEU A 258 1.10 9.09 -8.76
CA LEU A 258 2.36 8.47 -9.21
C LEU A 258 3.49 8.80 -8.25
N SER A 259 4.46 7.91 -8.12
CA SER A 259 5.67 8.17 -7.34
C SER A 259 6.48 9.38 -7.84
N SER A 260 6.31 9.76 -9.11
CA SER A 260 6.91 10.96 -9.72
C SER A 260 6.50 12.25 -9.01
N ASP A 261 5.33 12.28 -8.39
CA ASP A 261 4.84 13.44 -7.64
C ASP A 261 5.67 13.73 -6.39
N LEU A 262 6.28 12.68 -5.81
CA LEU A 262 7.16 12.80 -4.64
C LEU A 262 8.64 12.81 -5.02
N THR A 263 9.03 12.01 -6.02
CA THR A 263 10.43 11.84 -6.40
C THR A 263 10.93 12.90 -7.38
N GLY A 264 10.05 13.42 -8.25
CA GLY A 264 10.43 14.16 -9.44
C GLY A 264 11.10 13.32 -10.54
N GLU A 265 11.18 11.99 -10.35
CA GLU A 265 11.70 11.03 -11.33
C GLU A 265 10.57 10.47 -12.21
N ALA A 266 10.93 9.77 -13.29
CA ALA A 266 9.94 9.06 -14.09
C ALA A 266 9.21 7.99 -13.25
N PRO A 267 7.89 7.81 -13.42
CA PRO A 267 7.16 6.74 -12.75
C PRO A 267 7.77 5.37 -13.01
N PHE A 268 7.71 4.49 -12.02
CA PHE A 268 8.18 3.12 -12.21
C PHE A 268 7.29 2.37 -13.21
N ARG A 269 7.93 1.50 -13.99
CA ARG A 269 7.28 0.58 -14.90
C ARG A 269 8.08 -0.71 -14.93
N PHE A 270 7.37 -1.84 -14.80
CA PHE A 270 7.99 -3.15 -14.89
C PHE A 270 8.62 -3.34 -16.28
N ALA A 271 9.80 -3.95 -16.35
CA ALA A 271 10.50 -4.21 -17.59
C ALA A 271 9.72 -5.12 -18.54
N ALA A 272 8.86 -5.98 -17.99
CA ALA A 272 7.97 -6.86 -18.75
C ALA A 272 6.65 -6.22 -19.17
N ASP A 273 6.33 -5.00 -18.69
CA ASP A 273 5.14 -4.27 -19.11
C ASP A 273 5.44 -3.54 -20.42
N ASP A 274 4.95 -4.07 -21.54
CA ASP A 274 5.17 -3.57 -22.90
C ASP A 274 4.02 -2.71 -23.45
N ARG A 275 3.01 -2.40 -22.62
CA ARG A 275 1.83 -1.61 -23.02
C ARG A 275 2.17 -0.13 -23.18
N ASP A 276 1.72 0.52 -24.26
CA ASP A 276 2.03 1.95 -24.52
C ASP A 276 1.44 2.91 -23.47
#